data_AF-A0A249T3P2-F1
#
_entry.id   AF-A0A249T3P2-F1
#
_cell.length_a   1.000
_cell.length_b   1.000
_cell.length_c   1.000
_cell.angle_alpha   90.00
_cell.angle_beta   90.00
_cell.angle_gamma   90.00
#
_symmetry.space_group_name_H-M   'P 1'
#
loop_
_entity.id
_entity.type
_entity.pdbx_description
1 polymer ?
#
loop_
_entity_poly.entity_id
_entity_poly.type
_entity_poly.pdbx_seq_one_letter_code
_entity_poly.pdbx_strand_id
1 'polypeptide(L)'
;MPVLYAAGTGYMDYLAVIFYTTIYQIMKVLTIVCLALGLTIGAQAQIKKASLQAAGLTCAMCSNATLKSLQTLPFISKVDTDLDNTTFLLYFKPGAAVNVDQIQQKVDDAGFSVAKLVLTADFDGLKVEKDSHVPYAGNTLHFVNVKDQELKGETALTVIDKNFVTARQFKKYSAQTKMSCYQTGVMEDCCKPGGKQAAKRILHVTI
;
A
#
# COMPACT_ATOMS: atom_id res chain seq x y z
N MET A 1 -76.46 0.00 15.56
CA MET A 1 -75.21 0.16 14.76
C MET A 1 -75.00 1.67 14.60
N PRO A 2 -73.90 2.23 15.14
CA PRO A 2 -72.65 2.26 14.39
C PRO A 2 -71.42 1.81 15.19
N VAL A 3 -70.39 1.53 14.41
CA VAL A 3 -69.09 0.95 14.71
C VAL A 3 -68.18 1.98 15.38
N LEU A 4 -67.58 1.66 16.53
CA LEU A 4 -66.42 2.41 17.03
C LEU A 4 -65.14 1.69 16.58
N TYR A 5 -64.44 2.35 15.66
CA TYR A 5 -63.20 1.92 15.03
C TYR A 5 -62.01 2.03 16.00
N ALA A 6 -61.09 1.06 15.91
CA ALA A 6 -59.88 0.97 16.72
C ALA A 6 -58.91 2.15 16.47
N ALA A 7 -58.60 2.91 17.53
CA ALA A 7 -57.54 3.91 17.55
C ALA A 7 -56.37 3.36 18.38
N GLY A 8 -55.39 2.72 17.72
CA GLY A 8 -54.26 2.11 18.45
C GLY A 8 -52.95 1.93 17.68
N THR A 9 -52.92 2.04 16.35
CA THR A 9 -51.72 1.73 15.56
C THR A 9 -51.01 2.96 14.97
N GLY A 10 -51.70 4.08 14.76
CA GLY A 10 -51.12 5.23 14.05
C GLY A 10 -50.01 6.00 14.80
N TYR A 11 -49.94 5.90 16.12
CA TYR A 11 -48.97 6.66 16.92
C TYR A 11 -47.55 6.06 16.87
N MET A 12 -47.45 4.74 16.81
CA MET A 12 -46.16 4.03 16.67
C MET A 12 -45.55 4.27 15.28
N ASP A 13 -46.37 4.35 14.24
CA ASP A 13 -45.93 4.66 12.88
C ASP A 13 -45.48 6.12 12.74
N TYR A 14 -46.15 7.06 13.41
CA TYR A 14 -45.82 8.48 13.34
C TYR A 14 -44.46 8.80 13.97
N LEU A 15 -44.15 8.16 15.11
CA LEU A 15 -42.84 8.28 15.74
C LEU A 15 -41.76 7.71 14.82
N ALA A 16 -41.98 6.55 14.20
CA ALA A 16 -41.03 5.97 13.25
C ALA A 16 -40.77 6.89 12.04
N VAL A 17 -41.80 7.55 11.51
CA VAL A 17 -41.66 8.54 10.41
C VAL A 17 -40.88 9.78 10.86
N ILE A 18 -41.12 10.29 12.08
CA ILE A 18 -40.35 11.40 12.66
C ILE A 18 -38.89 10.99 12.86
N PHE A 19 -38.62 9.81 13.42
CA PHE A 19 -37.25 9.31 13.57
C PHE A 19 -36.54 9.21 12.21
N TYR A 20 -37.21 8.65 11.19
CA TYR A 20 -36.64 8.50 9.85
C TYR A 20 -36.37 9.85 9.17
N THR A 21 -37.30 10.79 9.25
CA THR A 21 -37.12 12.13 8.67
C THR A 21 -36.08 12.95 9.42
N THR A 22 -36.00 12.85 10.74
CA THR A 22 -34.96 13.52 11.54
C THR A 22 -33.58 12.96 11.21
N ILE A 23 -33.45 11.62 11.12
CA ILE A 23 -32.19 10.96 10.71
C ILE A 23 -31.78 11.37 9.29
N TYR A 24 -32.73 11.44 8.35
CA TYR A 24 -32.48 11.88 6.98
C TYR A 24 -32.01 13.34 6.91
N GLN A 25 -32.60 14.23 7.69
CA GLN A 25 -32.17 15.63 7.77
C GLN A 25 -30.77 15.77 8.40
N ILE A 26 -30.48 14.99 9.46
CA ILE A 26 -29.14 14.97 10.08
C ILE A 26 -28.10 14.47 9.07
N MET A 27 -28.38 13.38 8.36
CA MET A 27 -27.45 12.82 7.36
C MET A 27 -27.24 13.79 6.19
N LYS A 28 -28.28 14.48 5.72
CA LYS A 28 -28.20 15.50 4.67
C LYS A 28 -27.38 16.72 5.11
N VAL A 29 -27.58 17.21 6.33
CA VAL A 29 -26.79 18.30 6.91
C VAL A 29 -25.33 17.87 7.08
N LEU A 30 -25.07 16.64 7.52
CA LEU A 30 -23.71 16.09 7.64
C LEU A 30 -22.99 16.07 6.29
N THR A 31 -23.69 15.65 5.22
CA THR A 31 -23.11 15.63 3.85
C THR A 31 -22.77 17.04 3.37
N ILE A 32 -23.65 18.03 3.59
CA ILE A 32 -23.42 19.43 3.19
C ILE A 32 -22.26 20.04 3.98
N VAL A 33 -22.18 19.75 5.28
CA VAL A 33 -21.09 20.22 6.14
C VAL A 33 -19.75 19.61 5.72
N CYS A 34 -19.70 18.30 5.43
CA CYS A 34 -18.48 17.66 4.92
C CYS A 34 -18.02 18.28 3.58
N LEU A 35 -18.97 18.61 2.69
CA LEU A 35 -18.67 19.24 1.41
C LEU A 35 -18.18 20.70 1.57
N ALA A 36 -18.78 21.46 2.49
CA ALA A 36 -18.37 22.82 2.83
C ALA A 36 -17.02 22.89 3.54
N LEU A 37 -16.68 21.86 4.34
CA LEU A 37 -15.39 21.72 5.02
C LEU A 37 -14.29 21.13 4.12
N GLY A 38 -14.59 20.82 2.86
CA GLY A 38 -13.62 20.21 1.94
C GLY A 38 -13.14 18.82 2.38
N LEU A 39 -13.91 18.12 3.24
CA LEU A 39 -13.64 16.74 3.64
C LEU A 39 -14.02 15.81 2.49
N THR A 40 -13.14 15.69 1.51
CA THR A 40 -13.27 14.68 0.45
C THR A 40 -12.78 13.34 0.98
N ILE A 41 -13.55 12.28 0.72
CA ILE A 41 -13.12 10.91 0.94
C ILE A 41 -12.12 10.58 -0.17
N GLY A 42 -10.87 11.04 -0.02
CA GLY A 42 -9.82 10.78 -1.00
C GLY A 42 -9.53 9.27 -1.08
N ALA A 43 -9.38 8.76 -2.29
CA ALA A 43 -8.82 7.42 -2.50
C ALA A 43 -7.45 7.37 -1.80
N GLN A 44 -7.34 6.54 -0.77
CA GLN A 44 -6.08 6.37 -0.05
C GLN A 44 -5.07 5.72 -1.01
N ALA A 45 -3.91 6.35 -1.20
CA ALA A 45 -2.80 5.74 -1.92
C ALA A 45 -2.46 4.39 -1.28
N GLN A 46 -2.55 3.30 -2.04
CA GLN A 46 -2.45 1.95 -1.49
C GLN A 46 -1.64 1.02 -2.38
N ILE A 47 -0.74 0.26 -1.74
CA ILE A 47 -0.10 -0.91 -2.33
C ILE A 47 -1.06 -2.10 -2.18
N LYS A 48 -1.51 -2.68 -3.30
CA LYS A 48 -2.54 -3.73 -3.32
C LYS A 48 -1.97 -5.13 -3.15
N LYS A 49 -0.86 -5.40 -3.83
CA LYS A 49 -0.20 -6.71 -3.85
C LYS A 49 1.30 -6.56 -4.04
N ALA A 50 2.02 -7.63 -3.77
CA ALA A 50 3.43 -7.75 -4.11
C ALA A 50 3.73 -9.13 -4.71
N SER A 51 4.68 -9.16 -5.61
CA SER A 51 5.29 -10.37 -6.17
C SER A 51 6.70 -10.48 -5.61
N LEU A 52 6.97 -11.56 -4.89
CA LEU A 52 8.20 -11.79 -4.15
C LEU A 52 8.90 -13.04 -4.66
N GLN A 53 10.12 -12.89 -5.14
CA GLN A 53 11.02 -13.99 -5.46
C GLN A 53 12.12 -14.06 -4.40
N ALA A 54 12.29 -15.23 -3.78
CA ALA A 54 13.38 -15.48 -2.85
C ALA A 54 14.48 -16.33 -3.50
N ALA A 55 15.73 -16.07 -3.14
CA ALA A 55 16.87 -16.86 -3.55
C ALA A 55 16.99 -18.13 -2.70
N GLY A 56 17.41 -19.24 -3.31
CA GLY A 56 17.73 -20.48 -2.60
C GLY A 56 16.54 -21.41 -2.32
N LEU A 57 15.34 -21.12 -2.84
CA LEU A 57 14.17 -21.99 -2.71
C LEU A 57 14.19 -23.13 -3.74
N THR A 58 15.01 -24.15 -3.49
CA THR A 58 15.10 -25.35 -4.34
C THR A 58 14.35 -26.55 -3.77
N CYS A 59 13.82 -26.47 -2.54
CA CYS A 59 13.11 -27.54 -1.87
C CYS A 59 11.67 -27.13 -1.55
N ALA A 60 10.69 -28.03 -1.80
CA ALA A 60 9.28 -27.79 -1.52
C ALA A 60 9.00 -27.46 -0.04
N MET A 61 9.73 -28.08 0.89
CA MET A 61 9.59 -27.80 2.32
C MET A 61 10.06 -26.39 2.67
N CYS A 62 11.16 -25.94 2.06
CA CYS A 62 11.70 -24.58 2.21
C CYS A 62 10.70 -23.53 1.72
N SER A 63 10.10 -23.75 0.55
CA SER A 63 9.07 -22.84 0.01
C SER A 63 7.85 -22.75 0.91
N ASN A 64 7.40 -23.87 1.48
CA ASN A 64 6.27 -23.90 2.40
C ASN A 64 6.56 -23.19 3.74
N ALA A 65 7.78 -23.34 4.27
CA ALA A 65 8.20 -22.64 5.50
C ALA A 65 8.16 -21.12 5.31
N THR A 66 8.73 -20.63 4.20
CA THR A 66 8.71 -19.19 3.85
C THR A 66 7.28 -18.68 3.64
N LEU A 67 6.43 -19.44 2.94
CA LEU A 67 5.02 -19.09 2.76
C LEU A 67 4.30 -18.90 4.11
N LYS A 68 4.45 -19.85 5.03
CA LYS A 68 3.85 -19.76 6.37
C LYS A 68 4.39 -18.58 7.16
N SER A 69 5.69 -18.30 7.05
CA SER A 69 6.32 -17.13 7.69
C SER A 69 5.67 -15.83 7.20
N LEU A 70 5.50 -15.67 5.88
CA LEU A 70 4.88 -14.51 5.27
C LEU A 70 3.41 -14.33 5.68
N GLN A 71 2.64 -15.42 5.77
CA GLN A 71 1.24 -15.38 6.22
C GLN A 71 1.05 -14.83 7.63
N THR A 72 2.09 -14.81 8.48
CA THR A 72 2.02 -14.23 9.83
C THR A 72 1.98 -12.70 9.87
N LEU A 73 2.26 -12.03 8.74
CA LEU A 73 2.31 -10.57 8.68
C LEU A 73 0.89 -9.96 8.78
N PRO A 74 0.66 -8.98 9.67
CA PRO A 74 -0.69 -8.51 9.98
C PRO A 74 -1.37 -7.75 8.83
N PHE A 75 -0.57 -7.18 7.91
CA PHE A 75 -1.05 -6.46 6.73
C PHE A 75 -1.30 -7.35 5.51
N ILE A 76 -0.96 -8.64 5.57
CA ILE A 76 -1.21 -9.61 4.50
C ILE A 76 -2.60 -10.24 4.69
N SER A 77 -3.38 -10.28 3.62
CA SER A 77 -4.68 -10.94 3.58
C SER A 77 -4.58 -12.36 3.02
N LYS A 78 -3.73 -12.57 2.02
CA LYS A 78 -3.53 -13.86 1.36
C LYS A 78 -2.10 -13.96 0.82
N VAL A 79 -1.55 -15.17 0.82
CA VAL A 79 -0.31 -15.52 0.13
C VAL A 79 -0.61 -16.68 -0.82
N ASP A 80 -0.37 -16.48 -2.11
CA ASP A 80 -0.39 -17.52 -3.13
C ASP A 80 1.03 -17.79 -3.66
N THR A 81 1.18 -18.85 -4.43
CA THR A 81 2.43 -19.20 -5.12
C THR A 81 2.17 -19.34 -6.62
N ASP A 82 2.98 -18.64 -7.40
CA ASP A 82 3.14 -18.88 -8.82
C ASP A 82 4.29 -19.87 -9.01
N LEU A 83 3.96 -21.11 -9.32
CA LEU A 83 4.93 -22.20 -9.47
C LEU A 83 5.77 -22.04 -10.74
N ASP A 84 5.18 -21.52 -11.81
CA ASP A 84 5.85 -21.35 -13.10
C ASP A 84 6.97 -20.31 -12.98
N ASN A 85 6.71 -19.23 -12.23
CA ASN A 85 7.66 -18.15 -11.99
C ASN A 85 8.42 -18.27 -10.66
N THR A 86 8.20 -19.34 -9.89
CA THR A 86 8.82 -19.56 -8.56
C THR A 86 8.70 -18.32 -7.66
N THR A 87 7.49 -17.79 -7.53
CA THR A 87 7.22 -16.47 -6.94
C THR A 87 6.07 -16.56 -5.95
N PHE A 88 6.17 -15.85 -4.83
CA PHE A 88 5.05 -15.65 -3.90
C PHE A 88 4.24 -14.42 -4.29
N LEU A 89 2.92 -14.56 -4.33
CA LEU A 89 1.97 -13.47 -4.56
C LEU A 89 1.35 -13.08 -3.23
N LEU A 90 1.75 -11.92 -2.71
CA LEU A 90 1.28 -11.36 -1.45
C LEU A 90 0.12 -10.41 -1.75
N TYR A 91 -1.05 -10.68 -1.20
CA TYR A 91 -2.19 -9.77 -1.26
C TYR A 91 -2.30 -9.04 0.07
N PHE A 92 -2.45 -7.72 0.00
CA PHE A 92 -2.52 -6.89 1.20
C PHE A 92 -3.95 -6.58 1.58
N LYS A 93 -4.17 -6.30 2.87
CA LYS A 93 -5.47 -5.85 3.37
C LYS A 93 -5.76 -4.42 2.88
N PRO A 94 -7.00 -4.09 2.50
CA PRO A 94 -7.42 -2.72 2.19
C PRO A 94 -7.03 -1.74 3.29
N GLY A 95 -6.37 -0.63 2.93
CA GLY A 95 -5.95 0.42 3.88
C GLY A 95 -4.84 0.05 4.85
N ALA A 96 -4.25 -1.15 4.76
CA ALA A 96 -3.15 -1.53 5.65
C ALA A 96 -1.84 -0.84 5.25
N ALA A 97 -1.09 -0.38 6.25
CA ALA A 97 0.27 0.11 6.06
C ALA A 97 1.20 -1.08 5.78
N VAL A 98 1.72 -1.17 4.55
CA VAL A 98 2.64 -2.23 4.13
C VAL A 98 4.07 -1.86 4.51
N ASN A 99 4.70 -2.72 5.30
CA ASN A 99 6.12 -2.60 5.65
C ASN A 99 6.92 -3.66 4.89
N VAL A 100 7.68 -3.24 3.88
CA VAL A 100 8.49 -4.16 3.05
C VAL A 100 9.69 -4.72 3.79
N ASP A 101 10.21 -4.03 4.81
CA ASP A 101 11.33 -4.52 5.62
C ASP A 101 10.87 -5.69 6.50
N GLN A 102 9.62 -5.66 6.99
CA GLN A 102 9.03 -6.83 7.68
C GLN A 102 8.85 -8.04 6.76
N ILE A 103 8.55 -7.82 5.47
CA ILE A 103 8.51 -8.90 4.48
C ILE A 103 9.91 -9.51 4.33
N GLN A 104 10.93 -8.67 4.15
CA GLN A 104 12.31 -9.10 4.02
C GLN A 104 12.78 -9.85 5.26
N GLN A 105 12.51 -9.33 6.46
CA GLN A 105 12.84 -9.99 7.72
C GLN A 105 12.21 -11.38 7.82
N LYS A 106 10.94 -11.55 7.43
CA LYS A 106 10.27 -12.88 7.46
C LYS A 106 10.89 -13.91 6.52
N VAL A 107 11.48 -13.44 5.41
CA VAL A 107 12.21 -14.29 4.45
C VAL A 107 13.58 -14.66 5.01
N ASP A 108 14.29 -13.69 5.59
CA ASP A 108 15.57 -13.89 6.26
C ASP A 108 15.47 -14.84 7.46
N ASP A 109 14.44 -14.66 8.30
CA ASP A 109 14.15 -15.53 9.45
C ASP A 109 13.85 -16.98 9.02
N ALA A 110 13.35 -17.16 7.78
CA ALA A 110 13.15 -18.48 7.18
C ALA A 110 14.44 -19.08 6.57
N GLY A 111 15.56 -18.35 6.62
CA GLY A 111 16.86 -18.79 6.11
C GLY A 111 17.11 -18.49 4.63
N PHE A 112 16.32 -17.60 4.02
CA PHE A 112 16.45 -17.22 2.61
C PHE A 112 16.75 -15.72 2.45
N SER A 113 16.84 -15.25 1.22
CA SER A 113 17.01 -13.82 0.94
C SER A 113 16.11 -13.39 -0.19
N VAL A 114 15.71 -12.12 -0.22
CA VAL A 114 14.88 -11.60 -1.30
C VAL A 114 15.74 -11.35 -2.55
N ALA A 115 15.36 -11.97 -3.67
CA ALA A 115 16.01 -11.80 -4.97
C ALA A 115 15.35 -10.69 -5.80
N LYS A 116 14.02 -10.56 -5.68
CA LYS A 116 13.22 -9.56 -6.38
C LYS A 116 11.92 -9.32 -5.61
N LEU A 117 11.55 -8.06 -5.44
CA LEU A 117 10.24 -7.65 -4.91
C LEU A 117 9.61 -6.64 -5.85
N VAL A 118 8.40 -6.94 -6.34
CA VAL A 118 7.61 -6.06 -7.20
C VAL A 118 6.32 -5.70 -6.49
N LEU A 119 6.11 -4.43 -6.20
CA LEU A 119 4.89 -3.90 -5.59
C LEU A 119 3.92 -3.50 -6.70
N THR A 120 2.64 -3.84 -6.58
CA THR A 120 1.60 -3.25 -7.42
C THR A 120 0.87 -2.18 -6.63
N ALA A 121 0.96 -0.95 -7.13
CA ALA A 121 0.45 0.25 -6.48
C ALA A 121 -0.47 1.00 -7.45
N ASP A 122 -1.50 1.65 -6.91
CA ASP A 122 -2.47 2.41 -7.70
C ASP A 122 -2.14 3.91 -7.68
N PHE A 123 -2.09 4.53 -8.84
CA PHE A 123 -1.73 5.93 -9.01
C PHE A 123 -2.84 6.69 -9.72
N ASP A 124 -3.07 7.94 -9.31
CA ASP A 124 -4.04 8.83 -9.95
C ASP A 124 -3.33 10.03 -10.58
N GLY A 125 -2.70 9.80 -11.74
CA GLY A 125 -2.04 10.85 -12.52
C GLY A 125 -0.74 11.37 -11.88
N LEU A 126 0.05 10.49 -11.26
CA LEU A 126 1.30 10.88 -10.63
C LEU A 126 2.40 11.06 -11.69
N LYS A 127 2.87 12.28 -11.87
CA LYS A 127 4.06 12.56 -12.69
C LYS A 127 5.32 12.10 -11.95
N VAL A 128 6.10 11.25 -12.61
CA VAL A 128 7.38 10.74 -12.11
C VAL A 128 8.46 10.98 -13.15
N GLU A 129 9.65 11.29 -12.65
CA GLU A 129 10.87 11.45 -13.43
C GLU A 129 12.04 10.84 -12.67
N LYS A 130 13.18 10.74 -13.33
CA LYS A 130 14.40 10.21 -12.73
C LYS A 130 14.82 11.02 -11.49
N ASP A 131 15.20 10.31 -10.44
CA ASP A 131 15.61 10.82 -9.13
C ASP A 131 14.53 11.59 -8.34
N SER A 132 13.27 11.55 -8.81
CA SER A 132 12.14 12.14 -8.10
C SER A 132 11.82 11.40 -6.80
N HIS A 133 11.43 12.16 -5.78
CA HIS A 133 11.05 11.67 -4.46
C HIS A 133 9.58 11.99 -4.21
N VAL A 134 8.75 10.96 -4.04
CA VAL A 134 7.29 11.13 -3.91
C VAL A 134 6.77 10.45 -2.65
N PRO A 135 6.02 11.15 -1.78
CA PRO A 135 5.32 10.50 -0.69
C PRO A 135 4.20 9.59 -1.22
N TYR A 136 4.19 8.32 -0.81
CA TYR A 136 3.19 7.35 -1.26
C TYR A 136 2.93 6.29 -0.18
N ALA A 137 1.65 6.05 0.14
CA ALA A 137 1.20 5.04 1.10
C ALA A 137 1.97 5.04 2.45
N GLY A 138 2.23 6.24 2.99
CA GLY A 138 2.97 6.42 4.25
C GLY A 138 4.50 6.38 4.13
N ASN A 139 5.04 5.94 3.00
CA ASN A 139 6.46 5.89 2.67
C ASN A 139 6.87 7.04 1.74
N THR A 140 8.17 7.15 1.47
CA THR A 140 8.71 7.96 0.37
C THR A 140 9.24 7.01 -0.70
N LEU A 141 8.85 7.20 -1.95
CA LEU A 141 9.38 6.48 -3.11
C LEU A 141 10.43 7.33 -3.80
N HIS A 142 11.59 6.76 -4.09
CA HIS A 142 12.61 7.38 -4.92
C HIS A 142 12.73 6.60 -6.25
N PHE A 143 12.40 7.27 -7.35
CA PHE A 143 12.39 6.67 -8.68
C PHE A 143 13.76 6.80 -9.36
N VAL A 144 14.57 5.73 -9.35
CA VAL A 144 16.00 5.79 -9.74
C VAL A 144 16.24 5.71 -11.25
N ASN A 145 15.51 4.84 -11.94
CA ASN A 145 15.74 4.55 -13.36
C ASN A 145 14.44 4.47 -14.13
N VAL A 146 13.72 5.60 -14.14
CA VAL A 146 12.46 5.75 -14.87
C VAL A 146 12.61 6.83 -15.94
N LYS A 147 11.76 6.74 -16.97
CA LYS A 147 11.55 7.84 -17.92
C LYS A 147 10.49 8.78 -17.35
N ASP A 148 10.48 10.00 -17.87
CA ASP A 148 9.46 10.99 -17.54
C ASP A 148 8.10 10.49 -18.05
N GLN A 149 7.19 10.26 -17.12
CA GLN A 149 5.87 9.70 -17.44
C GLN A 149 4.85 10.02 -16.34
N GLU A 150 3.58 9.82 -16.67
CA GLU A 150 2.47 9.93 -15.73
C GLU A 150 1.97 8.52 -15.39
N LEU A 151 1.98 8.17 -14.10
CA LEU A 151 1.47 6.89 -13.61
C LEU A 151 -0.03 7.03 -13.33
N LYS A 152 -0.81 6.16 -13.98
CA LYS A 152 -2.27 6.09 -13.81
C LYS A 152 -2.74 4.65 -13.75
N GLY A 153 -3.51 4.31 -12.72
CA GLY A 153 -3.97 2.96 -12.42
C GLY A 153 -2.89 2.07 -11.79
N GLU A 154 -3.12 0.76 -11.86
CA GLU A 154 -2.21 -0.24 -11.28
C GLU A 154 -0.88 -0.29 -12.02
N THR A 155 0.18 0.10 -11.31
CA THR A 155 1.55 0.11 -11.82
C THR A 155 2.42 -0.82 -10.98
N ALA A 156 3.28 -1.59 -11.66
CA ALA A 156 4.27 -2.44 -11.03
C ALA A 156 5.55 -1.64 -10.74
N LEU A 157 6.00 -1.64 -9.48
CA LEU A 157 7.21 -0.99 -9.01
C LEU A 157 8.16 -2.06 -8.50
N THR A 158 9.34 -2.19 -9.10
CA THR A 158 10.39 -3.09 -8.57
C THR A 158 11.17 -2.37 -7.49
N VAL A 159 11.23 -2.94 -6.28
CA VAL A 159 12.08 -2.45 -5.18
C VAL A 159 13.52 -2.83 -5.47
N ILE A 160 14.41 -1.84 -5.42
CA ILE A 160 15.82 -1.99 -5.84
C ILE A 160 16.83 -1.73 -4.70
N ASP A 161 16.33 -1.69 -3.46
CA ASP A 161 17.16 -1.57 -2.27
C ASP A 161 18.12 -2.77 -2.10
N LYS A 162 19.22 -2.57 -1.36
CA LYS A 162 20.32 -3.53 -1.22
C LYS A 162 19.91 -4.96 -0.90
N ASN A 163 18.91 -5.17 -0.04
CA ASN A 163 18.45 -6.49 0.41
C ASN A 163 17.29 -7.06 -0.43
N PHE A 164 16.92 -6.38 -1.52
CA PHE A 164 15.81 -6.77 -2.40
C PHE A 164 16.28 -7.10 -3.82
N VAL A 165 17.57 -6.93 -4.10
CA VAL A 165 18.23 -7.25 -5.37
C VAL A 165 19.60 -7.85 -5.12
N THR A 166 20.17 -8.49 -6.15
CA THR A 166 21.55 -8.98 -6.07
C THR A 166 22.56 -7.84 -5.94
N ALA A 167 23.73 -8.09 -5.33
CA ALA A 167 24.80 -7.09 -5.25
C ALA A 167 25.21 -6.50 -6.61
N ARG A 168 25.15 -7.31 -7.68
CA ARG A 168 25.40 -6.88 -9.06
C ARG A 168 24.34 -5.87 -9.54
N GLN A 169 23.07 -6.15 -9.31
CA GLN A 169 21.98 -5.23 -9.62
C GLN A 169 22.04 -3.97 -8.77
N PHE A 170 22.29 -4.10 -7.47
CA PHE A 170 22.44 -2.96 -6.57
C PHE A 170 23.54 -2.00 -7.06
N LYS A 171 24.70 -2.53 -7.46
CA LYS A 171 25.79 -1.72 -8.06
C LYS A 171 25.36 -1.07 -9.38
N LYS A 172 24.62 -1.78 -10.24
CA LYS A 172 24.10 -1.25 -11.51
C LYS A 172 23.17 -0.06 -11.28
N TYR A 173 22.21 -0.19 -10.37
CA TYR A 173 21.25 0.88 -10.05
C TYR A 173 21.90 2.02 -9.26
N SER A 174 22.88 1.73 -8.41
CA SER A 174 23.70 2.76 -7.72
C SER A 174 24.41 3.67 -8.72
N ALA A 175 24.86 3.13 -9.86
CA ALA A 175 25.45 3.94 -10.92
C ALA A 175 24.44 4.81 -11.69
N GLN A 176 23.13 4.60 -11.49
CA GLN A 176 22.07 5.34 -12.16
C GLN A 176 21.57 6.54 -11.36
N THR A 177 21.93 6.70 -10.09
CA THR A 177 21.54 7.85 -9.26
C THR A 177 22.75 8.44 -8.56
N LYS A 178 22.72 9.75 -8.30
CA LYS A 178 23.73 10.43 -7.47
C LYS A 178 23.27 10.65 -6.03
N MET A 179 22.04 10.25 -5.72
CA MET A 179 21.42 10.50 -4.43
C MET A 179 21.97 9.55 -3.37
N SER A 180 22.44 10.10 -2.24
CA SER A 180 23.05 9.33 -1.14
C SER A 180 22.06 8.38 -0.46
N CYS A 181 20.77 8.71 -0.46
CA CYS A 181 19.70 7.90 0.13
C CYS A 181 19.65 6.47 -0.45
N TYR A 182 20.08 6.28 -1.71
CA TYR A 182 20.15 4.95 -2.32
C TYR A 182 21.11 3.99 -1.61
N GLN A 183 22.17 4.54 -1.01
CA GLN A 183 23.15 3.74 -0.28
C GLN A 183 22.67 3.41 1.14
N THR A 184 21.96 4.34 1.78
CA THR A 184 21.59 4.25 3.19
C THR A 184 20.20 3.63 3.41
N GLY A 185 19.31 3.72 2.41
CA GLY A 185 17.92 3.27 2.52
C GLY A 185 17.03 4.17 3.38
N VAL A 186 17.57 5.30 3.86
CA VAL A 186 16.86 6.30 4.67
C VAL A 186 16.93 7.67 3.99
N MET A 187 16.02 8.57 4.38
CA MET A 187 16.03 9.93 3.88
C MET A 187 17.32 10.67 4.27
N GLU A 188 17.90 11.36 3.28
CA GLU A 188 19.14 12.16 3.38
C GLU A 188 18.88 13.57 2.81
N ASP A 189 19.92 14.40 2.70
CA ASP A 189 19.84 15.77 2.17
C ASP A 189 19.24 15.86 0.74
N CYS A 190 19.37 14.79 -0.05
CA CYS A 190 18.74 14.70 -1.37
C CYS A 190 17.22 14.54 -1.32
N CYS A 191 16.68 14.07 -0.19
CA CYS A 191 15.26 13.81 0.03
C CYS A 191 14.58 15.05 0.63
N LYS A 192 14.53 16.16 -0.11
CA LYS A 192 13.87 17.38 0.40
C LYS A 192 12.35 17.16 0.53
N PRO A 193 11.77 17.49 1.70
CA PRO A 193 10.72 18.48 1.68
C PRO A 193 10.83 19.43 2.89
N GLY A 194 11.29 20.67 2.68
CA GLY A 194 11.03 21.78 3.61
C GLY A 194 11.48 21.65 5.09
N GLY A 195 12.58 20.98 5.42
CA GLY A 195 13.17 21.04 6.77
C GLY A 195 13.77 19.72 7.27
N LYS A 196 14.48 19.77 8.40
CA LYS A 196 15.12 18.59 9.05
C LYS A 196 14.06 17.56 9.43
N GLN A 197 13.95 16.48 8.67
CA GLN A 197 13.12 15.33 9.02
C GLN A 197 13.99 14.25 9.68
N ALA A 198 13.42 13.55 10.66
CA ALA A 198 14.02 12.34 11.23
C ALA A 198 14.26 11.30 10.11
N ALA A 199 15.27 10.44 10.27
CA ALA A 199 15.62 9.39 9.31
C ALA A 199 14.42 8.47 9.06
N LYS A 200 13.63 8.78 8.03
CA LYS A 200 12.47 8.02 7.61
C LYS A 200 12.88 7.07 6.49
N ARG A 201 12.36 5.85 6.51
CA ARG A 201 12.61 4.84 5.47
C ARG A 201 12.19 5.38 4.10
N ILE A 202 13.06 5.20 3.10
CA ILE A 202 12.78 5.56 1.70
C ILE A 202 12.95 4.34 0.80
N LEU A 203 11.95 4.06 -0.02
CA LEU A 203 11.94 2.91 -0.91
C LEU A 203 12.44 3.32 -2.29
N HIS A 204 13.54 2.72 -2.74
CA HIS A 204 14.03 2.94 -4.08
C HIS A 204 13.30 2.00 -5.03
N VAL A 205 12.73 2.58 -6.08
CA VAL A 205 11.92 1.85 -7.04
C VAL A 205 12.30 2.17 -8.49
N THR A 206 12.03 1.21 -9.36
CA THR A 206 12.03 1.38 -10.82
C THR A 206 10.75 0.78 -11.39
N ILE A 207 10.41 1.19 -12.60
CA ILE A 207 9.28 0.68 -13.39
C ILE A 207 9.83 -0.15 -14.53
#